data_AF-A0A830CFG9-F1
#
_entry.id   AF-A0A830CFG9-F1
#
_cell.length_a   1.000
_cell.length_b   1.000
_cell.length_c   1.000
_cell.angle_alpha   90.00
_cell.angle_beta   90.00
_cell.angle_gamma   90.00
#
_symmetry.space_group_name_H-M   'P 1'
#
loop_
_entity.id
_entity.type
_entity.pdbx_description
1 polymer ?
#
loop_
_entity_poly.entity_id
_entity_poly.type
_entity_poly.pdbx_seq_one_letter_code
_entity_poly.pdbx_strand_id
1 'polypeptide(L)'
;MFVMVPYKEIIEYRSRNIAFSSLREYVGANPAIKSESSTTIIQSKVSDFSGPISEFEDAETTDEFYDAIADDSSSDDEDTDNEIEVNKDRKIKLKNISWAISSLTTKRASESEPNELNSSVPPISLDPSQFHGSMRKAKDETDKNCWYTPDGSGFMIRGKTYLKDSMKVKGGEPLLKLIAVDWFKVEDCVTKVALHPKSLVQSVAGKKLPFIFVINLEVPAKPNYSLVLYYAADRPVNKSSLLGKFIDGTDMFRDSRFKLIPSIVEGYWMVKRAVGTKACLLGKAVTCKYLRQDNFLEIDVDIGSSSVARGVIGLVLGYVTSIVVDLAIVIEAREEAELPEYILGTVRLNRVQLDSAVPLEV
;
A
#
# COMPACT_ATOMS: atom_id res chain seq x y z
N MET A 1 19.56 -2.36 -49.50
CA MET A 1 19.86 -2.74 -48.11
C MET A 1 18.55 -2.63 -47.34
N PHE A 2 17.80 -3.74 -47.24
CA PHE A 2 16.53 -3.80 -46.51
C PHE A 2 16.85 -4.07 -45.03
N VAL A 3 16.48 -3.17 -44.15
CA VAL A 3 16.59 -3.36 -42.70
C VAL A 3 15.39 -4.20 -42.26
N MET A 4 15.65 -5.44 -41.85
CA MET A 4 14.66 -6.29 -41.21
C MET A 4 14.44 -5.79 -39.78
N VAL A 5 13.24 -5.29 -39.49
CA VAL A 5 12.74 -5.13 -38.12
C VAL A 5 12.51 -6.54 -37.54
N PRO A 6 12.99 -6.84 -36.32
CA PRO A 6 12.86 -8.19 -35.76
C PRO A 6 11.40 -8.56 -35.55
N TYR A 7 11.02 -9.76 -36.02
CA TYR A 7 9.65 -10.33 -35.94
C TYR A 7 9.04 -10.34 -34.52
N LYS A 8 9.88 -10.24 -33.47
CA LYS A 8 9.48 -10.24 -32.05
C LYS A 8 8.80 -8.93 -31.64
N GLU A 9 9.30 -7.78 -32.09
CA GLU A 9 8.73 -6.45 -31.78
C GLU A 9 7.36 -6.25 -32.43
N ILE A 10 7.14 -6.81 -33.62
CA ILE A 10 5.87 -6.71 -34.35
C ILE A 10 4.77 -7.57 -33.68
N ILE A 11 5.12 -8.71 -33.08
CA ILE A 11 4.18 -9.57 -32.36
C ILE A 11 3.81 -8.98 -31.00
N GLU A 12 4.78 -8.37 -30.30
CA GLU A 12 4.55 -7.75 -28.99
C GLU A 12 3.72 -6.47 -29.09
N TYR A 13 3.99 -5.62 -30.09
CA TYR A 13 3.18 -4.44 -30.39
C TYR A 13 1.75 -4.81 -30.81
N ARG A 14 1.58 -5.88 -31.59
CA ARG A 14 0.23 -6.39 -31.94
C ARG A 14 -0.49 -6.98 -30.73
N SER A 15 0.20 -7.69 -29.84
CA SER A 15 -0.41 -8.31 -28.66
C SER A 15 -0.85 -7.28 -27.61
N ARG A 16 -0.06 -6.21 -27.39
CA ARG A 16 -0.42 -5.09 -26.51
C ARG A 16 -1.61 -4.30 -27.05
N ASN A 17 -1.66 -4.03 -28.35
CA ASN A 17 -2.79 -3.33 -28.96
C ASN A 17 -4.07 -4.18 -29.02
N ILE A 18 -3.96 -5.50 -29.19
CA ILE A 18 -5.11 -6.43 -29.14
C ILE A 18 -5.68 -6.53 -27.70
N ALA A 19 -4.83 -6.49 -26.67
CA ALA A 19 -5.29 -6.52 -25.28
C ALA A 19 -5.99 -5.20 -24.87
N PHE A 20 -5.47 -4.06 -25.31
CA PHE A 20 -6.08 -2.74 -25.05
C PHE A 20 -7.37 -2.53 -25.86
N SER A 21 -7.43 -3.00 -27.10
CA SER A 21 -8.66 -2.99 -27.89
C SER A 21 -9.71 -3.92 -27.29
N SER A 22 -9.31 -5.09 -26.78
CA SER A 22 -10.23 -6.05 -26.12
C SER A 22 -10.81 -5.50 -24.82
N LEU A 23 -10.01 -4.81 -24.00
CA LEU A 23 -10.50 -4.17 -22.78
C LEU A 23 -11.45 -3.01 -23.10
N ARG A 24 -11.12 -2.20 -24.12
CA ARG A 24 -11.94 -1.07 -24.57
C ARG A 24 -13.24 -1.53 -25.26
N GLU A 25 -13.19 -2.61 -26.04
CA GLU A 25 -14.35 -3.27 -26.64
C GLU A 25 -15.23 -3.93 -25.58
N TYR A 26 -14.65 -4.55 -24.55
CA TYR A 26 -15.42 -5.13 -23.44
C TYR A 26 -16.16 -4.06 -22.61
N VAL A 27 -15.49 -2.92 -22.34
CA VAL A 27 -16.14 -1.75 -21.69
C VAL A 27 -17.21 -1.14 -22.60
N GLY A 28 -17.02 -1.16 -23.93
CA GLY A 28 -18.04 -0.74 -24.90
C GLY A 28 -19.22 -1.71 -25.05
N ALA A 29 -18.99 -3.01 -24.88
CA ALA A 29 -19.96 -4.09 -25.10
C ALA A 29 -20.83 -4.40 -23.86
N ASN A 30 -20.58 -3.76 -22.72
CA ASN A 30 -21.35 -3.95 -21.49
C ASN A 30 -22.08 -2.65 -21.08
N PRO A 31 -23.32 -2.40 -21.57
CA PRO A 31 -24.00 -1.12 -21.42
C PRO A 31 -24.40 -0.75 -19.97
N ALA A 32 -24.26 -1.67 -19.01
CA ALA A 32 -24.58 -1.43 -17.60
C ALA A 32 -23.61 -0.45 -16.89
N ILE A 33 -22.52 -0.03 -17.56
CA ILE A 33 -21.52 0.93 -17.04
C ILE A 33 -21.65 2.30 -17.73
N LYS A 34 -22.85 2.67 -18.21
CA LYS A 34 -23.15 4.05 -18.60
C LYS A 34 -23.98 4.73 -17.52
N SER A 35 -23.30 5.56 -16.72
CA SER A 35 -23.94 6.61 -15.93
C SER A 35 -24.68 7.54 -16.90
N GLU A 36 -26.02 7.52 -16.86
CA GLU A 36 -26.85 8.47 -17.59
C GLU A 36 -26.55 9.89 -17.11
N SER A 37 -26.01 10.73 -18.00
CA SER A 37 -26.12 12.18 -17.89
C SER A 37 -27.15 12.62 -18.92
N SER A 38 -28.36 12.88 -18.46
CA SER A 38 -29.37 13.59 -19.23
C SER A 38 -28.99 15.07 -19.28
N THR A 39 -28.70 15.60 -20.46
CA THR A 39 -28.76 17.04 -20.72
C THR A 39 -29.58 17.29 -21.97
N THR A 40 -30.74 17.89 -21.76
CA THR A 40 -31.66 18.44 -22.76
C THR A 40 -30.93 19.43 -23.67
N ILE A 41 -30.91 19.15 -24.97
CA ILE A 41 -30.36 20.03 -26.02
C ILE A 41 -31.47 21.02 -26.44
N ILE A 42 -31.25 22.31 -26.20
CA ILE A 42 -31.97 23.38 -26.89
C ILE A 42 -31.10 23.84 -28.06
N GLN A 43 -31.67 23.76 -29.26
CA GLN A 43 -31.06 24.16 -30.54
C GLN A 43 -30.88 25.67 -30.66
N SER A 44 -29.74 26.09 -31.22
CA SER A 44 -29.71 27.20 -32.17
C SER A 44 -28.61 27.01 -33.22
N LYS A 45 -29.06 26.95 -34.48
CA LYS A 45 -28.37 26.94 -35.78
C LYS A 45 -27.46 28.20 -35.91
N VAL A 46 -26.30 28.24 -36.60
CA VAL A 46 -26.10 28.25 -38.06
C VAL A 46 -24.59 28.20 -38.44
N SER A 47 -24.33 27.51 -39.56
CA SER A 47 -23.29 27.59 -40.62
C SER A 47 -21.81 27.18 -40.42
N ASP A 48 -21.43 26.30 -41.35
CA ASP A 48 -20.14 25.72 -41.72
C ASP A 48 -19.08 26.72 -42.24
N PHE A 49 -17.79 26.41 -42.06
CA PHE A 49 -16.78 26.34 -43.13
C PHE A 49 -15.48 25.65 -42.64
N SER A 50 -14.81 24.95 -43.56
CA SER A 50 -13.81 23.90 -43.37
C SER A 50 -12.34 24.34 -43.41
N GLY A 51 -11.54 23.91 -42.41
CA GLY A 51 -10.10 23.53 -42.44
C GLY A 51 -9.01 24.60 -42.74
N PRO A 52 -7.69 24.30 -42.54
CA PRO A 52 -7.08 23.09 -41.98
C PRO A 52 -6.09 23.31 -40.80
N ILE A 53 -5.95 22.25 -39.98
CA ILE A 53 -4.72 21.65 -39.39
C ILE A 53 -3.56 22.60 -39.10
N SER A 54 -3.28 22.82 -37.81
CA SER A 54 -1.95 23.15 -37.30
C SER A 54 -1.56 22.12 -36.24
N GLU A 55 -0.46 21.44 -36.51
CA GLU A 55 0.26 20.52 -35.64
C GLU A 55 0.51 21.14 -34.25
N PHE A 56 0.18 20.40 -33.20
CA PHE A 56 0.80 20.58 -31.90
C PHE A 56 1.44 19.25 -31.53
N GLU A 57 2.75 19.31 -31.35
CA GLU A 57 3.62 18.24 -30.90
C GLU A 57 3.12 17.71 -29.55
N ASP A 58 2.71 16.44 -29.52
CA ASP A 58 2.54 15.70 -28.28
C ASP A 58 3.94 15.47 -27.69
N ALA A 59 4.27 16.23 -26.65
CA ALA A 59 5.36 15.86 -25.76
C ALA A 59 4.92 14.60 -25.00
N GLU A 60 5.43 13.44 -25.43
CA GLU A 60 5.28 12.16 -24.74
C GLU A 60 5.75 12.28 -23.28
N THR A 61 4.82 12.41 -22.35
CA THR A 61 5.06 12.09 -20.95
C THR A 61 5.01 10.57 -20.81
N THR A 62 6.16 9.93 -20.88
CA THR A 62 6.34 8.53 -20.49
C THR A 62 6.00 8.37 -19.00
N ASP A 63 4.87 7.72 -18.70
CA ASP A 63 4.34 7.55 -17.35
C ASP A 63 5.14 6.51 -16.53
N GLU A 64 5.89 6.97 -15.53
CA GLU A 64 6.70 6.16 -14.59
C GLU A 64 5.89 5.05 -13.85
N PHE A 65 4.56 5.13 -13.86
CA PHE A 65 3.70 4.08 -13.30
C PHE A 65 3.81 2.77 -14.08
N TYR A 66 3.98 2.85 -15.41
CA TYR A 66 4.14 1.66 -16.25
C TYR A 66 5.55 1.09 -16.18
N ASP A 67 6.59 1.91 -16.04
CA ASP A 67 7.98 1.45 -15.95
C ASP A 67 8.23 0.55 -14.73
N ALA A 68 7.56 0.80 -13.60
CA ALA A 68 7.59 -0.07 -12.43
C ALA A 68 6.99 -1.47 -12.68
N ILE A 69 6.11 -1.60 -13.68
CA ILE A 69 5.42 -2.85 -14.06
C ILE A 69 6.07 -3.48 -15.30
N ALA A 70 6.65 -2.67 -16.19
CA ALA A 70 7.19 -3.05 -17.49
C ALA A 70 8.69 -3.38 -17.49
N ASP A 71 9.42 -3.19 -16.39
CA ASP A 71 10.80 -3.67 -16.23
C ASP A 71 10.86 -5.20 -16.02
N ASP A 72 10.20 -5.94 -16.92
CA ASP A 72 10.40 -7.36 -17.18
C ASP A 72 11.38 -7.47 -18.36
N SER A 73 12.67 -7.39 -18.05
CA SER A 73 13.67 -8.03 -18.90
C SER A 73 14.74 -8.70 -18.06
N SER A 74 14.71 -10.04 -18.12
CA SER A 74 15.78 -11.00 -17.78
C SER A 74 16.00 -11.33 -16.29
N SER A 75 15.31 -12.38 -15.82
CA SER A 75 15.98 -13.67 -15.59
C SER A 75 14.93 -14.77 -15.39
N ASP A 76 14.96 -15.77 -16.29
CA ASP A 76 14.26 -17.05 -16.11
C ASP A 76 14.86 -17.77 -14.90
N ASP A 77 14.04 -18.17 -13.94
CA ASP A 77 14.42 -19.19 -12.96
C ASP A 77 13.35 -20.29 -12.97
N GLU A 78 13.74 -21.43 -13.53
CA GLU A 78 12.99 -22.69 -13.44
C GLU A 78 13.16 -23.27 -12.02
N ASP A 79 12.07 -23.30 -11.25
CA ASP A 79 12.02 -24.01 -9.97
C ASP A 79 12.15 -25.52 -10.22
N THR A 80 13.31 -26.08 -9.85
CA THR A 80 13.53 -27.53 -9.81
C THR A 80 13.27 -28.05 -8.40
N ASP A 81 12.09 -28.63 -8.18
CA ASP A 81 11.73 -29.33 -6.95
C ASP A 81 12.54 -30.62 -6.79
N ASN A 82 13.38 -30.70 -5.75
CA ASN A 82 13.94 -31.96 -5.27
C ASN A 82 13.19 -32.39 -4.01
N GLU A 83 12.25 -33.31 -4.19
CA GLU A 83 11.58 -34.04 -3.10
C GLU A 83 12.58 -34.96 -2.36
N ILE A 84 12.65 -34.83 -1.04
CA ILE A 84 13.27 -35.85 -0.16
C ILE A 84 12.15 -36.49 0.65
N GLU A 85 11.84 -37.74 0.33
CA GLU A 85 11.00 -38.63 1.12
C GLU A 85 11.63 -38.93 2.49
N VAL A 86 10.88 -38.77 3.58
CA VAL A 86 11.15 -39.48 4.84
C VAL A 86 9.87 -40.10 5.37
N ASN A 87 9.96 -41.40 5.60
CA ASN A 87 8.90 -42.34 5.93
C ASN A 87 8.47 -42.28 7.43
N LYS A 88 7.31 -42.88 7.67
CA LYS A 88 6.35 -42.79 8.77
C LYS A 88 6.76 -43.18 10.20
N ASP A 89 5.89 -42.68 11.10
CA ASP A 89 5.39 -43.23 12.37
C ASP A 89 6.18 -43.03 13.67
N ARG A 90 5.65 -42.14 14.53
CA ARG A 90 5.33 -42.46 15.94
C ARG A 90 4.39 -41.42 16.57
N LYS A 91 3.20 -41.89 16.93
CA LYS A 91 2.14 -41.18 17.68
C LYS A 91 2.56 -41.01 19.15
N ILE A 92 2.68 -39.78 19.64
CA ILE A 92 2.74 -39.47 21.08
C ILE A 92 1.75 -38.34 21.38
N LYS A 93 0.77 -38.63 22.23
CA LYS A 93 -0.18 -37.63 22.79
C LYS A 93 0.51 -36.90 23.94
N LEU A 94 0.62 -35.57 23.86
CA LEU A 94 0.98 -34.72 25.01
C LEU A 94 -0.02 -33.57 25.12
N LYS A 95 -0.70 -33.53 26.27
CA LYS A 95 -1.65 -32.51 26.70
C LYS A 95 -0.90 -31.35 27.37
N ASN A 96 -1.35 -30.13 27.10
CA ASN A 96 -1.22 -28.90 27.90
C ASN A 96 0.12 -28.57 28.56
N ILE A 97 1.00 -27.83 27.85
CA ILE A 97 1.85 -26.77 28.42
C ILE A 97 2.13 -25.72 27.31
N SER A 98 1.20 -24.79 27.05
CA SER A 98 1.28 -23.84 25.92
C SER A 98 1.69 -22.40 26.27
N TRP A 99 2.00 -22.08 27.53
CA TRP A 99 2.29 -20.68 27.92
C TRP A 99 3.73 -20.43 28.40
N ALA A 100 4.56 -21.47 28.53
CA ALA A 100 5.91 -21.37 29.11
C ALA A 100 7.06 -21.58 28.10
N ILE A 101 6.76 -21.82 26.81
CA ILE A 101 7.80 -22.00 25.77
C ILE A 101 8.06 -20.69 24.99
N SER A 102 7.14 -19.70 25.03
CA SER A 102 7.33 -18.41 24.33
C SER A 102 8.42 -17.51 24.92
N SER A 103 9.03 -17.86 26.04
CA SER A 103 10.07 -17.03 26.68
C SER A 103 11.48 -17.62 26.67
N LEU A 104 11.71 -18.80 26.06
CA LEU A 104 13.02 -19.47 26.17
C LEU A 104 13.51 -20.23 24.91
N THR A 105 13.11 -19.82 23.71
CA THR A 105 13.78 -20.25 22.46
C THR A 105 14.77 -19.17 22.02
N THR A 106 15.98 -19.24 22.60
CA THR A 106 17.29 -18.99 21.97
C THR A 106 17.29 -17.92 20.87
N LYS A 107 17.51 -16.63 21.17
CA LYS A 107 18.86 -16.04 21.31
C LYS A 107 19.96 -16.76 20.50
N ARG A 108 19.79 -16.91 19.18
CA ARG A 108 20.86 -17.09 18.19
C ARG A 108 20.41 -16.63 16.80
N ALA A 109 20.39 -15.32 16.63
CA ALA A 109 20.87 -14.61 15.45
C ALA A 109 21.08 -13.18 15.95
N SER A 110 22.33 -12.74 16.10
CA SER A 110 22.61 -11.31 16.28
C SER A 110 22.45 -10.64 14.90
N GLU A 111 21.23 -10.64 14.38
CA GLU A 111 20.81 -9.66 13.41
C GLU A 111 20.51 -8.40 14.23
N SER A 112 21.30 -7.35 13.98
CA SER A 112 21.14 -6.06 14.67
C SER A 112 19.73 -5.56 14.43
N GLU A 113 18.89 -5.52 15.48
CA GLU A 113 17.59 -4.85 15.36
C GLU A 113 17.81 -3.42 14.84
N PRO A 114 16.93 -2.93 13.94
CA PRO A 114 17.05 -1.58 13.42
C PRO A 114 17.14 -0.58 14.56
N ASN A 115 18.20 0.23 14.60
CA ASN A 115 18.41 1.25 15.63
C ASN A 115 17.52 2.49 15.41
N GLU A 116 16.26 2.25 15.07
CA GLU A 116 15.25 3.23 14.67
C GLU A 116 14.51 3.80 15.87
N LEU A 117 14.36 3.00 16.93
CA LEU A 117 13.78 3.42 18.20
C LEU A 117 14.85 3.45 19.29
N ASN A 118 14.75 4.42 20.20
CA ASN A 118 15.75 4.62 21.24
C ASN A 118 15.68 3.49 22.29
N SER A 119 16.59 2.53 22.17
CA SER A 119 16.69 1.37 23.07
C SER A 119 17.15 1.70 24.50
N SER A 120 17.64 2.92 24.76
CA SER A 120 17.98 3.36 26.13
C SER A 120 16.74 3.71 26.96
N VAL A 121 15.58 3.88 26.32
CA VAL A 121 14.29 4.16 26.99
C VAL A 121 13.49 2.86 27.06
N PRO A 122 12.93 2.48 28.24
CA PRO A 122 12.09 1.29 28.35
C PRO A 122 10.82 1.44 27.49
N PRO A 123 10.35 0.37 26.82
CA PRO A 123 9.16 0.44 26.01
C PRO A 123 7.92 0.69 26.88
N ILE A 124 7.03 1.55 26.40
CA ILE A 124 5.72 1.77 27.01
C ILE A 124 4.76 0.63 26.64
N SER A 125 3.84 0.31 27.55
CA SER A 125 2.76 -0.64 27.25
C SER A 125 1.71 0.04 26.39
N LEU A 126 1.46 -0.52 25.20
CA LEU A 126 0.39 -0.09 24.30
C LEU A 126 -0.85 -0.93 24.59
N ASP A 127 -1.73 -0.42 25.47
CA ASP A 127 -3.00 -1.07 25.79
C ASP A 127 -4.00 -0.85 24.65
N PRO A 128 -4.39 -1.89 23.89
CA PRO A 128 -5.31 -1.74 22.76
C PRO A 128 -6.69 -1.20 23.16
N SER A 129 -7.10 -1.34 24.43
CA SER A 129 -8.38 -0.83 24.90
C SER A 129 -8.45 0.69 24.99
N GLN A 130 -7.30 1.38 24.90
CA GLN A 130 -7.23 2.84 24.92
C GLN A 130 -7.34 3.47 23.53
N PHE A 131 -7.31 2.64 22.48
CA PHE A 131 -7.24 3.07 21.10
C PHE A 131 -8.43 2.50 20.33
N HIS A 132 -9.25 3.39 19.80
CA HIS A 132 -10.44 3.02 19.03
C HIS A 132 -10.44 3.77 17.70
N GLY A 133 -10.65 3.02 16.62
CA GLY A 133 -11.01 3.55 15.32
C GLY A 133 -12.40 3.05 14.92
N SER A 134 -12.97 3.61 13.87
CA SER A 134 -14.30 3.26 13.37
C SER A 134 -14.36 1.87 12.73
N MET A 135 -13.25 1.38 12.16
CA MET A 135 -13.16 0.01 11.68
C MET A 135 -12.70 -0.92 12.81
N ARG A 136 -13.45 -2.00 13.00
CA ARG A 136 -13.16 -2.99 14.06
C ARG A 136 -11.95 -3.85 13.71
N LYS A 137 -11.21 -4.24 14.76
CA LYS A 137 -10.16 -5.28 14.65
C LYS A 137 -10.80 -6.67 14.50
N ALA A 138 -10.18 -7.53 13.69
CA ALA A 138 -10.59 -8.91 13.50
C ALA A 138 -10.50 -9.69 14.82
N LYS A 139 -11.50 -10.54 15.08
CA LYS A 139 -11.48 -11.48 16.22
C LYS A 139 -10.77 -12.78 15.89
N ASP A 140 -10.90 -13.22 14.65
CA ASP A 140 -10.33 -14.44 14.08
C ASP A 140 -10.15 -14.29 12.56
N GLU A 141 -9.62 -15.32 11.89
CA GLU A 141 -9.33 -15.29 10.45
C GLU A 141 -10.58 -15.30 9.56
N THR A 142 -11.73 -15.77 10.07
CA THR A 142 -12.98 -15.89 9.31
C THR A 142 -13.79 -14.59 9.32
N ASP A 143 -13.39 -13.66 10.18
CA ASP A 143 -14.05 -12.39 10.39
C ASP A 143 -14.03 -11.53 9.12
N LYS A 144 -15.04 -10.69 8.92
CA LYS A 144 -15.19 -9.86 7.70
C LYS A 144 -15.45 -8.41 8.06
N ASN A 145 -15.15 -7.49 7.16
CA ASN A 145 -15.28 -6.05 7.39
C ASN A 145 -14.52 -5.61 8.66
N CYS A 146 -13.22 -5.91 8.66
CA CYS A 146 -12.34 -5.68 9.80
C CYS A 146 -10.89 -5.53 9.34
N TRP A 147 -10.05 -5.03 10.24
CA TRP A 147 -8.61 -4.97 10.04
C TRP A 147 -7.85 -5.95 10.95
N TYR A 148 -6.66 -6.36 10.53
CA TYR A 148 -5.71 -7.13 11.33
C TYR A 148 -4.27 -6.65 11.03
N THR A 149 -3.30 -7.06 11.85
CA THR A 149 -1.89 -6.73 11.64
C THR A 149 -1.13 -8.01 11.29
N PRO A 150 -0.92 -8.31 9.99
CA PRO A 150 -0.11 -9.45 9.60
C PRO A 150 1.37 -9.19 9.92
N ASP A 151 2.16 -10.26 10.07
CA ASP A 151 3.61 -10.12 10.02
C ASP A 151 4.06 -9.63 8.63
N GLY A 152 5.30 -9.16 8.53
CA GLY A 152 5.87 -8.68 7.28
C GLY A 152 6.53 -9.76 6.42
N SER A 153 6.44 -11.05 6.79
CA SER A 153 7.12 -12.15 6.09
C SER A 153 6.57 -12.42 4.70
N GLY A 154 5.32 -12.00 4.44
CA GLY A 154 4.70 -12.03 3.11
C GLY A 154 5.22 -10.96 2.14
N PHE A 155 6.09 -10.04 2.59
CA PHE A 155 6.61 -8.94 1.80
C PHE A 155 8.13 -9.08 1.60
N MET A 156 8.57 -8.84 0.36
CA MET A 156 9.99 -8.87 0.00
C MET A 156 10.58 -7.46 0.00
N ILE A 157 11.60 -7.25 0.82
CA ILE A 157 12.28 -5.96 1.03
C ILE A 157 13.77 -6.05 0.67
N ARG A 158 14.45 -4.92 0.48
CA ARG A 158 15.87 -4.92 0.11
C ARG A 158 16.73 -5.54 1.21
N GLY A 159 17.49 -6.59 0.87
CA GLY A 159 18.42 -7.24 1.78
C GLY A 159 19.66 -6.40 2.07
N LYS A 160 20.48 -6.87 3.01
CA LYS A 160 21.69 -6.16 3.48
C LYS A 160 22.67 -5.82 2.34
N THR A 161 22.77 -6.69 1.35
CA THR A 161 23.69 -6.57 0.21
C THR A 161 23.01 -6.10 -1.08
N TYR A 162 21.75 -5.66 -1.02
CA TYR A 162 20.91 -5.35 -2.19
C TYR A 162 21.56 -4.40 -3.20
N LEU A 163 22.33 -3.38 -2.76
CA LEU A 163 23.01 -2.46 -3.69
C LEU A 163 24.11 -3.13 -4.54
N LYS A 164 24.52 -4.36 -4.18
CA LYS A 164 25.55 -5.14 -4.86
C LYS A 164 24.95 -6.31 -5.66
N ASP A 165 23.90 -6.94 -5.13
CA ASP A 165 23.36 -8.20 -5.66
C ASP A 165 21.86 -8.15 -6.03
N SER A 166 21.18 -7.03 -5.79
CA SER A 166 19.73 -6.87 -5.97
C SER A 166 18.87 -7.90 -5.21
N MET A 167 19.43 -8.57 -4.19
CA MET A 167 18.73 -9.63 -3.46
C MET A 167 17.79 -9.07 -2.39
N LYS A 168 16.54 -9.53 -2.44
CA LYS A 168 15.51 -9.20 -1.46
C LYS A 168 15.36 -10.29 -0.41
N VAL A 169 14.91 -9.91 0.78
CA VAL A 169 14.65 -10.78 1.93
C VAL A 169 13.23 -10.56 2.45
N LYS A 170 12.73 -11.47 3.28
CA LYS A 170 11.41 -11.34 3.92
C LYS A 170 11.41 -10.19 4.94
N GLY A 171 10.29 -9.48 5.04
CA GLY A 171 10.19 -8.23 5.80
C GLY A 171 10.23 -8.32 7.33
N GLY A 172 9.90 -9.49 7.90
CA GLY A 172 9.90 -9.70 9.36
C GLY A 172 8.81 -8.91 10.09
N GLU A 173 8.95 -8.74 11.40
CA GLU A 173 7.96 -8.03 12.22
C GLU A 173 7.95 -6.51 11.95
N PRO A 174 6.78 -5.86 11.87
CA PRO A 174 6.69 -4.41 11.70
C PRO A 174 7.30 -3.64 12.88
N LEU A 175 8.02 -2.56 12.58
CA LEU A 175 8.64 -1.69 13.59
C LEU A 175 7.60 -0.97 14.47
N LEU A 176 6.54 -0.45 13.85
CA LEU A 176 5.45 0.26 14.54
C LEU A 176 4.21 -0.62 14.67
N LYS A 177 3.49 -0.47 15.78
CA LYS A 177 2.26 -1.25 16.05
C LYS A 177 1.04 -0.53 15.52
N LEU A 178 0.26 -1.18 14.66
CA LEU A 178 -1.05 -0.68 14.26
C LEU A 178 -1.99 -0.69 15.46
N ILE A 179 -2.46 0.49 15.89
CA ILE A 179 -3.30 0.65 17.09
C ILE A 179 -4.77 0.90 16.75
N ALA A 180 -5.06 1.47 15.58
CA ALA A 180 -6.42 1.72 15.13
C ALA A 180 -6.48 1.90 13.61
N VAL A 181 -7.68 1.72 13.07
CA VAL A 181 -8.03 2.04 11.68
C VAL A 181 -9.37 2.75 11.67
N ASP A 182 -9.42 3.92 11.04
CA ASP A 182 -10.68 4.57 10.71
C ASP A 182 -11.04 4.33 9.24
N TRP A 183 -12.32 4.09 9.00
CA TRP A 183 -12.93 4.01 7.68
C TRP A 183 -14.05 5.04 7.59
N PHE A 184 -13.76 6.15 6.94
CA PHE A 184 -14.66 7.29 6.82
C PHE A 184 -15.24 7.38 5.42
N LYS A 185 -16.49 7.84 5.34
CA LYS A 185 -17.09 8.38 4.12
C LYS A 185 -17.16 9.89 4.25
N VAL A 186 -16.74 10.59 3.21
CA VAL A 186 -16.58 12.04 3.19
C VAL A 186 -17.11 12.60 1.87
N GLU A 187 -17.72 13.77 1.92
CA GLU A 187 -18.20 14.44 0.69
C GLU A 187 -17.00 14.98 -0.10
N ASP A 188 -16.13 15.73 0.57
CA ASP A 188 -14.88 16.24 0.04
C ASP A 188 -13.67 15.50 0.62
N CYS A 189 -12.53 15.52 -0.08
CA CYS A 189 -11.29 14.94 0.45
C CYS A 189 -10.92 15.63 1.78
N VAL A 190 -10.79 14.84 2.83
CA VAL A 190 -10.38 15.31 4.16
C VAL A 190 -8.89 15.07 4.35
N THR A 191 -8.18 16.13 4.75
CA THR A 191 -6.75 16.13 5.09
C THR A 191 -6.58 16.45 6.57
N LYS A 192 -5.40 16.16 7.13
CA LYS A 192 -5.05 16.52 8.53
C LYS A 192 -6.00 15.91 9.56
N VAL A 193 -6.43 14.67 9.34
CA VAL A 193 -7.35 13.94 10.23
C VAL A 193 -6.77 13.83 11.64
N ALA A 194 -5.45 13.79 11.81
CA ALA A 194 -4.81 13.77 13.13
C ALA A 194 -5.09 15.03 13.97
N LEU A 195 -5.44 16.17 13.35
CA LEU A 195 -5.81 17.40 14.06
C LEU A 195 -7.29 17.45 14.45
N HIS A 196 -8.12 16.59 13.88
CA HIS A 196 -9.53 16.57 14.19
C HIS A 196 -9.75 16.32 15.69
N PRO A 197 -10.62 17.07 16.40
CA PRO A 197 -10.75 16.95 17.86
C PRO A 197 -11.13 15.56 18.37
N LYS A 198 -11.86 14.78 17.55
CA LYS A 198 -12.25 13.40 17.85
C LYS A 198 -11.21 12.36 17.38
N SER A 199 -10.11 12.79 16.75
CA SER A 199 -9.05 11.90 16.31
C SER A 199 -8.39 11.21 17.51
N LEU A 200 -8.02 9.95 17.31
CA LEU A 200 -7.27 9.17 18.29
C LEU A 200 -5.99 9.88 18.74
N VAL A 201 -5.34 10.59 17.82
CA VAL A 201 -4.11 11.34 18.09
C VAL A 201 -4.34 12.44 19.14
N GLN A 202 -5.54 13.02 19.18
CA GLN A 202 -5.92 14.08 20.11
C GLN A 202 -6.36 13.57 21.49
N SER A 203 -6.56 12.25 21.63
CA SER A 203 -6.95 11.62 22.89
C SER A 203 -5.86 11.73 23.97
N VAL A 204 -6.24 11.54 25.24
CA VAL A 204 -5.29 11.50 26.37
C VAL A 204 -4.25 10.39 26.19
N ALA A 205 -4.65 9.24 25.65
CA ALA A 205 -3.75 8.13 25.39
C ALA A 205 -2.81 8.44 24.21
N GLY A 206 -3.34 8.96 23.10
CA GLY A 206 -2.57 9.35 21.91
C GLY A 206 -1.49 10.38 22.22
N LYS A 207 -1.81 11.42 23.00
CA LYS A 207 -0.85 12.46 23.41
C LYS A 207 0.29 11.95 24.31
N LYS A 208 0.14 10.78 24.93
CA LYS A 208 1.18 10.14 25.75
C LYS A 208 2.10 9.22 24.96
N LEU A 209 1.75 8.90 23.71
CA LEU A 209 2.57 8.03 22.88
C LEU A 209 3.86 8.77 22.46
N PRO A 210 5.02 8.08 22.47
CA PRO A 210 6.29 8.67 22.04
C PRO A 210 6.25 9.17 20.60
N PHE A 211 5.59 8.43 19.72
CA PHE A 211 5.40 8.78 18.33
C PHE A 211 4.20 8.05 17.71
N ILE A 212 3.45 8.73 16.84
CA ILE A 212 2.39 8.17 16.01
C ILE A 212 2.67 8.47 14.55
N PHE A 213 2.63 7.45 13.70
CA PHE A 213 2.66 7.59 12.26
C PHE A 213 1.26 7.35 11.71
N VAL A 214 0.72 8.35 11.01
CA VAL A 214 -0.64 8.34 10.49
C VAL A 214 -0.58 8.33 8.96
N ILE A 215 -1.29 7.41 8.33
CA ILE A 215 -1.48 7.42 6.88
C ILE A 215 -2.97 7.56 6.62
N ASN A 216 -3.34 8.60 5.91
CA ASN A 216 -4.69 8.81 5.41
C ASN A 216 -4.71 8.53 3.91
N LEU A 217 -5.24 7.38 3.50
CA LEU A 217 -5.44 7.05 2.09
C LEU A 217 -6.76 7.67 1.63
N GLU A 218 -6.68 8.73 0.82
CA GLU A 218 -7.83 9.43 0.26
C GLU A 218 -8.31 8.67 -0.99
N VAL A 219 -9.40 7.93 -0.84
CA VAL A 219 -9.93 7.02 -1.87
C VAL A 219 -11.03 7.71 -2.67
N PRO A 220 -10.79 8.01 -3.96
CA PRO A 220 -11.76 8.67 -4.81
C PRO A 220 -12.92 7.74 -5.14
N ALA A 221 -14.14 8.14 -4.77
CA ALA A 221 -15.38 7.40 -5.02
C ALA A 221 -16.60 8.32 -4.96
N LYS A 222 -17.83 7.77 -5.01
CA LYS A 222 -19.06 8.53 -4.82
C LYS A 222 -19.90 7.91 -3.68
N PRO A 223 -19.89 8.47 -2.46
CA PRO A 223 -19.03 9.55 -1.96
C PRO A 223 -17.56 9.10 -1.83
N ASN A 224 -16.64 10.02 -1.52
CA ASN A 224 -15.25 9.69 -1.26
C ASN A 224 -15.09 8.91 0.06
N TYR A 225 -13.98 8.19 0.18
CA TYR A 225 -13.62 7.50 1.43
C TYR A 225 -12.25 7.93 1.91
N SER A 226 -12.03 7.83 3.23
CA SER A 226 -10.73 8.02 3.86
C SER A 226 -10.44 6.79 4.73
N LEU A 227 -9.36 6.08 4.40
CA LEU A 227 -8.84 4.98 5.21
C LEU A 227 -7.64 5.48 6.00
N VAL A 228 -7.83 5.68 7.30
CA VAL A 228 -6.80 6.23 8.18
C VAL A 228 -6.19 5.12 9.02
N LEU A 229 -4.87 4.96 8.92
CA LEU A 229 -4.10 3.94 9.61
C LEU A 229 -3.23 4.62 10.68
N TYR A 230 -3.36 4.21 11.94
CA TYR A 230 -2.61 4.78 13.05
C TYR A 230 -1.60 3.77 13.59
N TYR A 231 -0.31 4.07 13.43
CA TYR A 231 0.80 3.24 13.91
C TYR A 231 1.50 3.93 15.08
N ALA A 232 1.74 3.21 16.18
CA ALA A 232 2.40 3.73 17.36
C ALA A 232 3.79 3.14 17.56
N ALA A 233 4.73 3.97 17.97
CA ALA A 233 6.01 3.53 18.53
C ALA A 233 5.87 3.27 20.04
N ASP A 234 6.50 2.20 20.53
CA ASP A 234 6.56 1.93 21.98
C ASP A 234 7.72 2.67 22.68
N ARG A 235 8.61 3.30 21.90
CA ARG A 235 9.76 4.07 22.36
C ARG A 235 9.93 5.32 21.50
N PRO A 236 10.61 6.37 21.99
CA PRO A 236 10.94 7.53 21.18
C PRO A 236 11.75 7.15 19.94
N VAL A 237 11.49 7.80 18.81
CA VAL A 237 12.25 7.59 17.58
C VAL A 237 13.68 8.11 17.75
N ASN A 238 14.65 7.36 17.26
CA ASN A 238 16.03 7.79 17.18
C ASN A 238 16.20 8.81 16.04
N LYS A 239 16.48 10.08 16.38
CA LYS A 239 16.57 11.17 15.39
C LYS A 239 17.66 10.96 14.33
N SER A 240 18.71 10.18 14.62
CA SER A 240 19.78 9.92 13.65
C SER A 240 19.48 8.78 12.68
N SER A 241 18.41 8.01 12.92
CA SER A 241 18.03 6.85 12.13
C SER A 241 17.33 7.23 10.82
N LEU A 242 17.04 6.26 9.95
CA LEU A 242 16.33 6.53 8.70
C LEU A 242 14.91 7.04 8.97
N LEU A 243 14.19 6.44 9.93
CA LEU A 243 12.87 6.90 10.36
C LEU A 243 12.94 8.31 10.96
N GLY A 244 13.93 8.60 11.82
CA GLY A 244 14.11 9.94 12.37
C GLY A 244 14.33 11.00 11.28
N LYS A 245 15.21 10.72 10.31
CA LYS A 245 15.47 11.58 9.15
C LYS A 245 14.23 11.73 8.26
N PHE A 246 13.44 10.68 8.09
CA PHE A 246 12.18 10.73 7.32
C PHE A 246 11.14 11.61 8.01
N ILE A 247 11.01 11.49 9.33
CA ILE A 247 10.05 12.24 10.14
C ILE A 247 10.38 13.74 10.13
N ASP A 248 11.64 14.10 10.39
CA ASP A 248 12.07 15.51 10.49
C ASP A 248 12.64 16.06 9.17
N GLY A 249 12.58 15.29 8.08
CA GLY A 249 13.13 15.62 6.76
C GLY A 249 12.26 16.57 5.92
N THR A 250 12.66 16.79 4.68
CA THR A 250 11.89 17.56 3.70
C THR A 250 10.85 16.70 2.99
N ASP A 251 9.83 17.33 2.41
CA ASP A 251 8.82 16.60 1.61
C ASP A 251 9.48 15.90 0.42
N MET A 252 10.41 16.55 -0.28
CA MET A 252 11.21 15.90 -1.34
C MET A 252 11.90 14.61 -0.86
N PHE A 253 12.46 14.62 0.36
CA PHE A 253 13.07 13.41 0.93
C PHE A 253 12.00 12.36 1.16
N ARG A 254 10.88 12.71 1.80
CA ARG A 254 9.77 11.78 2.07
C ARG A 254 9.18 11.19 0.79
N ASP A 255 8.91 12.03 -0.21
CA ASP A 255 8.35 11.64 -1.49
C ASP A 255 9.25 10.62 -2.20
N SER A 256 10.56 10.85 -2.12
CA SER A 256 11.55 9.98 -2.74
C SER A 256 11.73 8.63 -2.03
N ARG A 257 11.23 8.47 -0.80
CA ARG A 257 11.48 7.28 0.04
C ARG A 257 10.23 6.52 0.46
N PHE A 258 9.05 7.13 0.46
CA PHE A 258 7.83 6.52 0.97
C PHE A 258 7.31 5.42 0.03
N LYS A 259 7.38 4.16 0.47
CA LYS A 259 6.94 2.97 -0.28
C LYS A 259 5.72 2.30 0.35
N LEU A 260 4.85 1.78 -0.53
CA LEU A 260 3.78 0.86 -0.19
C LEU A 260 3.94 -0.43 -1.00
N ILE A 261 3.83 -1.58 -0.34
CA ILE A 261 3.81 -2.89 -0.98
C ILE A 261 2.42 -3.50 -0.78
N PRO A 262 1.60 -3.61 -1.84
CA PRO A 262 0.31 -4.27 -1.75
C PRO A 262 0.45 -5.78 -1.99
N SER A 263 -0.43 -6.57 -1.40
CA SER A 263 -0.59 -8.00 -1.67
C SER A 263 -2.05 -8.41 -1.56
N ILE A 264 -2.63 -8.93 -2.65
CA ILE A 264 -3.98 -9.49 -2.63
C ILE A 264 -3.91 -10.96 -2.21
N VAL A 265 -4.13 -11.19 -0.91
CA VAL A 265 -4.12 -12.52 -0.30
C VAL A 265 -5.24 -13.37 -0.89
N GLU A 266 -6.46 -12.86 -0.80
CA GLU A 266 -7.66 -13.47 -1.37
C GLU A 266 -8.33 -12.49 -2.32
N GLY A 267 -8.80 -12.97 -3.46
CA GLY A 267 -9.49 -12.13 -4.42
C GLY A 267 -9.42 -12.65 -5.85
N TYR A 268 -10.23 -12.06 -6.72
CA TYR A 268 -10.26 -12.39 -8.14
C TYR A 268 -8.92 -12.12 -8.80
N TRP A 269 -8.49 -13.03 -9.69
CA TRP A 269 -7.18 -12.98 -10.35
C TRP A 269 -6.93 -11.65 -11.10
N MET A 270 -7.98 -11.07 -11.67
CA MET A 270 -7.91 -9.78 -12.37
C MET A 270 -7.56 -8.63 -11.42
N VAL A 271 -8.07 -8.66 -10.17
CA VAL A 271 -7.71 -7.68 -9.13
C VAL A 271 -6.26 -7.88 -8.71
N LYS A 272 -5.82 -9.13 -8.52
CA LYS A 272 -4.41 -9.44 -8.18
C LYS A 272 -3.46 -8.89 -9.24
N ARG A 273 -3.79 -9.07 -10.52
CA ARG A 273 -2.99 -8.58 -11.65
C ARG A 273 -2.98 -7.06 -11.74
N ALA A 274 -4.10 -6.39 -11.49
CA ALA A 274 -4.18 -4.93 -11.57
C ALA A 274 -3.45 -4.22 -10.42
N VAL A 275 -3.53 -4.77 -9.21
CA VAL A 275 -2.84 -4.23 -8.02
C VAL A 275 -1.34 -4.57 -8.07
N GLY A 276 -1.00 -5.77 -8.55
CA GLY A 276 0.36 -6.26 -8.54
C GLY A 276 0.86 -6.60 -7.13
N THR A 277 2.14 -6.96 -7.05
CA THR A 277 2.86 -7.28 -5.80
C THR A 277 4.17 -6.50 -5.66
N LYS A 278 4.51 -5.67 -6.66
CA LYS A 278 5.71 -4.83 -6.65
C LYS A 278 5.48 -3.61 -5.74
N ALA A 279 6.53 -3.20 -5.04
CA ALA A 279 6.52 -2.00 -4.22
C ALA A 279 6.30 -0.75 -5.09
N CYS A 280 5.41 0.14 -4.67
CA CYS A 280 5.17 1.44 -5.29
C CYS A 280 5.80 2.55 -4.43
N LEU A 281 6.58 3.44 -5.05
CA LEU A 281 7.03 4.69 -4.43
C LEU A 281 5.88 5.69 -4.43
N LEU A 282 5.02 5.64 -3.42
CA LEU A 282 3.79 6.44 -3.37
C LEU A 282 4.05 7.92 -3.50
N GLY A 283 5.09 8.44 -2.85
CA GLY A 283 5.43 9.86 -2.91
C GLY A 283 5.83 10.39 -4.29
N LYS A 284 6.13 9.49 -5.24
CA LYS A 284 6.32 9.85 -6.65
C LYS A 284 5.08 9.58 -7.51
N ALA A 285 4.33 8.53 -7.16
CA ALA A 285 3.21 8.06 -7.97
C ALA A 285 1.92 8.87 -7.75
N VAL A 286 1.73 9.43 -6.57
CA VAL A 286 0.55 10.21 -6.16
C VAL A 286 0.97 11.39 -5.29
N THR A 287 0.11 12.40 -5.21
CA THR A 287 0.36 13.57 -4.36
C THR A 287 0.26 13.18 -2.90
N CYS A 288 1.34 13.42 -2.15
CA CYS A 288 1.38 13.24 -0.71
C CYS A 288 1.48 14.61 -0.02
N LYS A 289 0.67 14.85 1.02
CA LYS A 289 0.78 16.04 1.88
C LYS A 289 1.20 15.59 3.27
N TYR A 290 2.17 16.29 3.84
CA TYR A 290 2.80 15.91 5.10
C TYR A 290 2.42 16.89 6.21
N LEU A 291 2.02 16.35 7.36
CA LEU A 291 1.77 17.12 8.57
C LEU A 291 2.62 16.57 9.71
N ARG A 292 3.72 17.27 10.00
CA ARG A 292 4.57 17.00 11.17
C ARG A 292 4.12 17.87 12.36
N GLN A 293 3.91 17.23 13.51
CA GLN A 293 3.73 17.87 14.83
C GLN A 293 4.72 17.28 15.83
N ASP A 294 4.64 17.58 17.13
CA ASP A 294 5.63 17.09 18.10
C ASP A 294 5.71 15.57 18.16
N ASN A 295 4.58 14.90 18.40
CA ASN A 295 4.51 13.45 18.64
C ASN A 295 3.91 12.65 17.47
N PHE A 296 3.63 13.26 16.32
CA PHE A 296 3.16 12.51 15.16
C PHE A 296 3.61 13.08 13.81
N LEU A 297 3.56 12.22 12.79
CA LEU A 297 3.62 12.59 11.38
C LEU A 297 2.42 11.97 10.68
N GLU A 298 1.63 12.78 10.00
CA GLU A 298 0.54 12.35 9.13
C GLU A 298 0.95 12.52 7.65
N ILE A 299 0.60 11.52 6.83
CA ILE A 299 0.71 11.55 5.38
C ILE A 299 -0.69 11.40 4.80
N ASP A 300 -1.19 12.46 4.19
CA ASP A 300 -2.40 12.43 3.36
C ASP A 300 -1.99 12.01 1.95
N VAL A 301 -2.51 10.87 1.48
CA VAL A 301 -2.16 10.26 0.19
C VAL A 301 -3.35 10.38 -0.76
N ASP A 302 -3.27 11.33 -1.69
CA ASP A 302 -4.33 11.59 -2.67
C ASP A 302 -4.26 10.59 -3.84
N ILE A 303 -4.97 9.48 -3.72
CA ILE A 303 -5.05 8.46 -4.80
C ILE A 303 -5.72 9.06 -6.05
N GLY A 304 -6.58 10.07 -5.88
CA GLY A 304 -7.25 10.79 -6.96
C GLY A 304 -6.30 11.53 -7.89
N SER A 305 -5.11 11.89 -7.42
CA SER A 305 -4.14 12.68 -8.19
C SER A 305 -3.51 11.92 -9.36
N SER A 306 -3.67 10.60 -9.43
CA SER A 306 -3.13 9.76 -10.52
C SER A 306 -4.27 9.06 -11.28
N SER A 307 -4.31 9.21 -12.60
CA SER A 307 -5.27 8.51 -13.46
C SER A 307 -5.15 6.99 -13.33
N VAL A 308 -3.93 6.48 -13.22
CA VAL A 308 -3.69 5.04 -13.11
C VAL A 308 -4.09 4.53 -11.73
N ALA A 309 -3.70 5.24 -10.65
CA ALA A 309 -4.12 4.87 -9.30
C ALA A 309 -5.65 4.90 -9.14
N ARG A 310 -6.32 5.90 -9.74
CA ARG A 310 -7.78 5.97 -9.85
C ARG A 310 -8.39 4.76 -10.58
N GLY A 311 -7.76 4.31 -11.66
CA GLY A 311 -8.19 3.12 -12.39
C GLY A 311 -8.09 1.85 -11.54
N VAL A 312 -6.96 1.65 -10.85
CA VAL A 312 -6.73 0.49 -9.98
C VAL A 312 -7.70 0.50 -8.80
N ILE A 313 -7.86 1.63 -8.11
CA ILE A 313 -8.77 1.70 -6.95
C ILE A 313 -10.24 1.54 -7.36
N GLY A 314 -10.65 2.06 -8.53
CA GLY A 314 -11.99 1.86 -9.06
C GLY A 314 -12.32 0.37 -9.28
N LEU A 315 -11.34 -0.40 -9.79
CA LEU A 315 -11.47 -1.85 -9.90
C LEU A 315 -11.55 -2.53 -8.51
N VAL A 316 -10.65 -2.16 -7.60
CA VAL A 316 -10.60 -2.72 -6.24
C VAL A 316 -11.92 -2.49 -5.49
N LEU A 317 -12.48 -1.28 -5.57
CA LEU A 317 -13.77 -0.93 -4.94
C LEU A 317 -14.92 -1.81 -5.46
N GLY A 318 -14.90 -2.21 -6.73
CA GLY A 318 -15.88 -3.14 -7.30
C GLY A 318 -15.85 -4.54 -6.69
N TYR A 319 -14.73 -4.95 -6.08
CA TYR A 319 -14.54 -6.28 -5.50
C TYR A 319 -14.21 -6.24 -3.99
N VAL A 320 -14.25 -5.07 -3.35
CA VAL A 320 -13.70 -4.84 -2.01
C VAL A 320 -14.29 -5.75 -0.92
N THR A 321 -15.56 -6.14 -1.07
CA THR A 321 -16.28 -7.05 -0.15
C THR A 321 -15.87 -8.52 -0.30
N SER A 322 -15.10 -8.87 -1.34
CA SER A 322 -14.68 -10.23 -1.67
C SER A 322 -13.16 -10.40 -1.71
N ILE A 323 -12.40 -9.37 -1.33
CA ILE A 323 -10.93 -9.43 -1.30
C ILE A 323 -10.39 -9.30 0.11
N VAL A 324 -9.20 -9.85 0.31
CA VAL A 324 -8.34 -9.63 1.47
C VAL A 324 -7.05 -9.01 0.96
N VAL A 325 -6.76 -7.81 1.44
CA VAL A 325 -5.60 -7.01 1.00
C VAL A 325 -4.67 -6.80 2.17
N ASP A 326 -3.41 -7.18 2.00
CA ASP A 326 -2.34 -6.82 2.90
C ASP A 326 -1.56 -5.65 2.31
N LEU A 327 -1.23 -4.68 3.15
CA LEU A 327 -0.40 -3.54 2.82
C LEU A 327 0.78 -3.52 3.78
N ALA A 328 1.98 -3.32 3.24
CA ALA A 328 3.17 -3.01 4.02
C ALA A 328 3.72 -1.64 3.64
N ILE A 329 4.12 -0.89 4.66
CA ILE A 329 4.73 0.42 4.52
C ILE A 329 6.23 0.28 4.76
N VAL A 330 7.03 0.87 3.88
CA VAL A 330 8.50 0.81 3.94
C VAL A 330 9.07 2.19 3.64
N ILE A 331 10.20 2.54 4.25
CA ILE A 331 11.02 3.68 3.84
C ILE A 331 12.16 3.13 2.99
N GLU A 332 12.26 3.57 1.74
CA GLU A 332 13.27 3.07 0.81
C GLU A 332 14.69 3.34 1.31
N ALA A 333 15.48 2.29 1.44
CA ALA A 333 16.92 2.41 1.67
C ALA A 333 17.64 2.64 0.33
N ARG A 334 18.51 3.65 0.25
CA ARG A 334 19.37 3.95 -0.91
C ARG A 334 20.86 3.91 -0.59
N GLU A 335 21.22 3.92 0.68
CA GLU A 335 22.61 3.82 1.13
C GLU A 335 22.87 2.49 1.84
N GLU A 336 24.11 2.00 1.81
CA GLU A 336 24.49 0.73 2.46
C GLU A 336 24.23 0.77 3.99
N ALA A 337 24.34 1.96 4.61
CA ALA A 337 24.04 2.16 6.02
C ALA A 337 22.54 2.11 6.36
N GLU A 338 21.67 2.22 5.36
CA GLU A 338 20.21 2.13 5.50
C GLU A 338 19.70 0.69 5.29
N LEU A 339 20.59 -0.25 4.94
CA LEU A 339 20.24 -1.64 4.64
C LEU A 339 20.56 -2.61 5.81
N PRO A 340 19.82 -3.71 5.95
CA PRO A 340 18.61 -4.07 5.19
C PRO A 340 17.45 -3.10 5.43
N GLU A 341 16.50 -3.03 4.49
CA GLU A 341 15.22 -2.37 4.75
C GLU A 341 14.50 -3.08 5.94
N TYR A 342 13.46 -2.44 6.46
CA TYR A 342 12.55 -3.03 7.45
C TYR A 342 11.11 -2.60 7.17
N ILE A 343 10.15 -3.39 7.64
CA ILE A 343 8.72 -3.06 7.53
C ILE A 343 8.39 -2.02 8.60
N LEU A 344 7.91 -0.85 8.19
CA LEU A 344 7.52 0.21 9.12
C LEU A 344 6.19 -0.10 9.80
N GLY A 345 5.23 -0.61 9.04
CA GLY A 345 3.89 -0.94 9.50
C GLY A 345 3.18 -1.83 8.49
N THR A 346 2.24 -2.65 8.96
CA THR A 346 1.38 -3.48 8.10
C THR A 346 -0.09 -3.30 8.44
N VAL A 347 -0.97 -3.59 7.49
CA VAL A 347 -2.41 -3.75 7.72
C VAL A 347 -2.97 -4.81 6.79
N ARG A 348 -3.83 -5.68 7.30
CA ARG A 348 -4.72 -6.53 6.52
C ARG A 348 -6.11 -5.94 6.57
N LEU A 349 -6.69 -5.67 5.41
CA LEU A 349 -8.07 -5.27 5.23
C LEU A 349 -8.86 -6.47 4.72
N ASN A 350 -9.80 -6.95 5.53
CA ASN A 350 -10.54 -8.18 5.24
C ASN A 350 -11.96 -7.84 4.79
N ARG A 351 -12.23 -7.98 3.48
CA ARG A 351 -13.58 -7.93 2.89
C ARG A 351 -14.36 -6.70 3.34
N VAL A 352 -13.74 -5.53 3.18
CA VAL A 352 -14.26 -4.25 3.67
C VAL A 352 -15.61 -3.94 3.04
N GLN A 353 -16.56 -3.48 3.85
CA GLN A 353 -17.88 -3.07 3.41
C GLN A 353 -17.94 -1.54 3.30
N LEU A 354 -18.28 -1.03 2.12
CA LEU A 354 -18.29 0.41 1.84
C LEU A 354 -19.35 1.16 2.66
N ASP A 355 -20.52 0.57 2.85
CA ASP A 355 -21.64 1.12 3.62
C ASP A 355 -21.36 1.20 5.14
N SER A 356 -20.38 0.44 5.63
CA SER A 356 -19.93 0.51 7.02
C SER A 356 -19.05 1.73 7.34
N ALA A 357 -18.64 2.49 6.32
CA ALA A 357 -17.91 3.74 6.49
C ALA A 357 -18.75 4.74 7.30
N VAL A 358 -18.14 5.32 8.34
CA VAL A 358 -18.82 6.31 9.19
C VAL A 358 -18.64 7.71 8.61
N PRO A 359 -19.66 8.60 8.67
CA PRO A 359 -19.45 9.99 8.28
C PRO A 359 -18.38 10.64 9.17
N LEU A 360 -17.44 11.35 8.58
CA LEU A 360 -16.58 12.26 9.33
C LEU A 360 -17.25 13.63 9.35
N GLU A 361 -17.67 14.08 10.54
CA GLU A 361 -18.11 15.45 10.76
C GLU A 361 -16.88 16.37 10.63
N VAL A 362 -16.86 17.24 9.62
CA VAL A 362 -15.76 18.20 9.37
C VAL A 362 -15.91 19.45 10.21
#